data_AF-A0A4S3MMF2-F1
#
_entry.id   AF-A0A4S3MMF2-F1
#
_cell.length_a   1.000
_cell.length_b   1.000
_cell.length_c   1.000
_cell.angle_alpha   90.00
_cell.angle_beta   90.00
_cell.angle_gamma   90.00
#
_symmetry.space_group_name_H-M   'P 1'
#
loop_
_entity.id
_entity.type
_entity.pdbx_description
1 polymer ?
#
loop_
_entity_poly.entity_id
_entity_poly.type
_entity_poly.pdbx_seq_one_letter_code
_entity_poly.pdbx_strand_id
1 'polypeptide(L)'
;MVSLINGLGGTVGFGENELYRNDDGYSTAIDITSVFQNGLNFFGTRYDNMYVNTNGSVTFNFGLSTYTPTTITSATYAGLFPFWADVDTRSGTSSITPGGTSKGTNLVYWDIAPGRDRIVITWDDVGYYSYQTDKLNAFQIVITDLSDRTGYRDGDFMFEYRYETLNWTTGSASGGVNGLGGNIARAGWSAANGLNFFEMPGSGNQTGALTWDTRAGNTGTDGLWRFVVRNSSAGDDRITGGASDDVIDGGAGNDSLNGGLGGDYLAGGLGNDLLIGGAQNDYLVGGPGRDSLYGKRGNDVLNGGLGNDLLNGGLGKDWAEFTDAAARVNLALTGRQNTGNGYDRLVSIENLLGSSFDDVLRGNGRANVIDGRAGNDKIFGKGGNDRLIGGDGADTVYGGSGSDKFIFAELNDISTGEKIGDFQHGIDKINLRPIAEDLDFIGRAAFTGDAGEVRFNRAQTQLEIDSTGDGVADYIIDLPRVTLFTAIDILV
;
A
#
# COMPACT_ATOMS: atom_id res chain seq x y z
N MET A 1 -2.85 -16.76 16.26
CA MET A 1 -1.63 -16.87 15.44
C MET A 1 -1.52 -18.24 14.76
N VAL A 2 -1.31 -18.25 13.44
CA VAL A 2 -1.18 -19.44 12.61
C VAL A 2 0.22 -20.05 12.77
N SER A 3 0.31 -21.38 12.85
CA SER A 3 1.61 -22.08 12.86
C SER A 3 2.11 -22.29 11.43
N LEU A 4 3.42 -22.20 11.19
CA LEU A 4 4.06 -22.55 9.92
C LEU A 4 3.80 -24.03 9.54
N ILE A 5 3.87 -24.34 8.25
CA ILE A 5 3.72 -25.70 7.73
C ILE A 5 5.08 -26.36 7.67
N ASN A 6 5.22 -27.51 8.35
CA ASN A 6 6.41 -28.34 8.26
C ASN A 6 6.40 -29.23 7.00
N GLY A 7 7.54 -29.28 6.31
CA GLY A 7 8.00 -30.38 5.45
C GLY A 7 6.95 -31.02 4.57
N LEU A 8 6.73 -30.46 3.38
CA LEU A 8 5.78 -31.02 2.42
C LEU A 8 6.34 -32.22 1.63
N GLY A 9 7.65 -32.48 1.69
CA GLY A 9 8.34 -33.63 1.09
C GLY A 9 9.26 -34.38 2.06
N GLY A 10 9.46 -35.69 1.83
CA GLY A 10 10.48 -36.50 2.52
C GLY A 10 10.34 -36.70 4.05
N THR A 11 11.22 -37.51 4.65
CA THR A 11 11.08 -37.92 6.07
C THR A 11 11.78 -36.96 7.05
N VAL A 12 11.07 -35.87 7.38
CA VAL A 12 11.10 -35.05 8.62
C VAL A 12 11.90 -33.72 8.61
N GLY A 13 11.23 -32.61 8.29
CA GLY A 13 11.70 -31.23 8.53
C GLY A 13 11.34 -30.24 7.43
N PHE A 14 11.69 -28.95 7.58
CA PHE A 14 11.77 -28.03 6.44
C PHE A 14 12.82 -28.52 5.44
N GLY A 15 12.56 -28.29 4.16
CA GLY A 15 13.59 -28.09 3.16
C GLY A 15 14.37 -29.35 2.82
N GLU A 16 13.85 -30.16 1.90
CA GLU A 16 14.74 -30.99 1.08
C GLU A 16 15.75 -30.15 0.29
N ASN A 17 15.44 -28.86 0.10
CA ASN A 17 16.31 -27.88 -0.54
C ASN A 17 16.44 -26.62 0.31
N GLU A 18 17.63 -26.01 0.28
CA GLU A 18 17.97 -24.80 1.04
C GLU A 18 18.76 -23.83 0.17
N LEU A 19 18.63 -22.53 0.43
CA LEU A 19 19.49 -21.52 -0.17
C LEU A 19 20.83 -21.49 0.56
N TYR A 20 21.90 -21.11 -0.16
CA TYR A 20 23.17 -20.80 0.48
C TYR A 20 22.99 -19.63 1.45
N ARG A 21 23.66 -19.73 2.61
CA ARG A 21 23.74 -18.63 3.56
C ARG A 21 24.41 -17.43 2.92
N ASN A 22 23.74 -16.30 2.97
CA ASN A 22 24.21 -15.02 2.46
C ASN A 22 23.58 -13.85 3.24
N ASP A 23 24.26 -12.72 3.16
CA ASP A 23 23.82 -11.39 3.61
C ASP A 23 23.68 -10.58 2.36
N ASP A 24 22.50 -10.73 1.79
CA ASP A 24 22.06 -9.99 0.62
C ASP A 24 22.53 -10.66 -0.68
N GLY A 25 21.54 -11.21 -1.37
CA GLY A 25 21.67 -11.38 -2.81
C GLY A 25 21.90 -12.76 -3.34
N TYR A 26 21.39 -13.79 -2.67
CA TYR A 26 21.28 -15.10 -3.31
C TYR A 26 19.84 -15.33 -3.76
N SER A 27 19.70 -15.78 -5.00
CA SER A 27 18.44 -16.18 -5.60
C SER A 27 18.62 -17.55 -6.24
N THR A 28 17.65 -18.45 -6.07
CA THR A 28 17.61 -19.69 -6.84
C THR A 28 16.36 -19.75 -7.69
N ALA A 29 16.53 -20.12 -8.96
CA ALA A 29 15.40 -20.44 -9.83
C ALA A 29 14.90 -21.85 -9.49
N ILE A 30 13.58 -22.01 -9.43
CA ILE A 30 12.90 -23.26 -9.13
C ILE A 30 11.91 -23.52 -10.25
N ASP A 31 12.02 -24.70 -10.86
CA ASP A 31 11.05 -25.21 -11.83
C ASP A 31 9.77 -25.62 -11.08
N ILE A 32 8.66 -24.98 -11.44
CA ILE A 32 7.36 -25.19 -10.80
C ILE A 32 6.41 -26.05 -11.64
N THR A 33 6.85 -26.53 -12.81
CA THR A 33 5.99 -27.27 -13.76
C THR A 33 5.49 -28.61 -13.22
N SER A 34 6.16 -29.16 -12.20
CA SER A 34 5.69 -30.35 -11.50
C SER A 34 4.44 -30.13 -10.65
N VAL A 35 4.18 -28.88 -10.24
CA VAL A 35 2.93 -28.46 -9.57
C VAL A 35 1.99 -27.79 -10.57
N PHE A 36 2.52 -26.90 -11.41
CA PHE A 36 1.77 -26.14 -12.41
C PHE A 36 2.09 -26.64 -13.82
N GLN A 37 1.38 -27.66 -14.31
CA GLN A 37 1.73 -28.34 -15.57
C GLN A 37 1.81 -27.39 -16.78
N ASN A 38 1.01 -26.32 -16.79
CA ASN A 38 0.97 -25.30 -17.85
C ASN A 38 1.47 -23.92 -17.36
N GLY A 39 2.27 -23.92 -16.29
CA GLY A 39 2.76 -22.71 -15.63
C GLY A 39 1.71 -22.03 -14.75
N LEU A 40 2.20 -21.28 -13.78
CA LEU A 40 1.37 -20.41 -12.94
C LEU A 40 1.00 -19.16 -13.73
N ASN A 41 -0.26 -18.74 -13.71
CA ASN A 41 -0.72 -17.54 -14.40
C ASN A 41 -0.85 -16.38 -13.42
N PHE A 42 -0.17 -15.28 -13.67
CA PHE A 42 -0.24 -14.08 -12.84
C PHE A 42 -0.32 -12.84 -13.73
N PHE A 43 -1.49 -12.19 -13.70
CA PHE A 43 -1.84 -11.05 -14.54
C PHE A 43 -1.57 -11.30 -16.04
N GLY A 44 -2.13 -12.41 -16.54
CA GLY A 44 -2.03 -12.85 -17.94
C GLY A 44 -0.66 -13.38 -18.37
N THR A 45 0.35 -13.33 -17.50
CA THR A 45 1.69 -13.87 -17.79
C THR A 45 1.85 -15.24 -17.15
N ARG A 46 2.29 -16.23 -17.94
CA ARG A 46 2.59 -17.58 -17.47
C ARG A 46 4.05 -17.74 -17.10
N TYR A 47 4.27 -18.37 -15.95
CA TYR A 47 5.59 -18.61 -15.39
C TYR A 47 5.79 -20.11 -15.14
N ASP A 48 6.84 -20.66 -15.75
CA ASP A 48 7.29 -22.04 -15.53
C ASP A 48 8.32 -22.14 -14.39
N ASN A 49 8.87 -20.99 -13.99
CA ASN A 49 9.86 -20.88 -12.93
C ASN A 49 9.46 -19.79 -11.95
N MET A 50 9.96 -19.92 -10.72
CA MET A 50 9.98 -18.84 -9.74
C MET A 50 11.36 -18.73 -9.12
N TYR A 51 11.67 -17.57 -8.54
CA TYR A 51 12.93 -17.27 -7.90
C TYR A 51 12.68 -17.05 -6.41
N VAL A 52 13.30 -17.88 -5.58
CA VAL A 52 13.32 -17.67 -4.12
C VAL A 52 14.54 -16.85 -3.79
N ASN A 53 14.31 -15.68 -3.19
CA ASN A 53 15.34 -14.72 -2.88
C ASN A 53 15.62 -14.72 -1.38
N THR A 54 16.88 -14.55 -0.99
CA THR A 54 17.24 -14.48 0.44
C THR A 54 16.58 -13.29 1.14
N ASN A 55 16.32 -12.18 0.43
CA ASN A 55 15.71 -10.93 0.95
C ASN A 55 14.20 -10.99 1.28
N GLY A 56 13.66 -12.17 1.58
CA GLY A 56 12.25 -12.34 1.97
C GLY A 56 11.23 -12.30 0.83
N SER A 57 11.66 -12.28 -0.43
CA SER A 57 10.78 -12.20 -1.60
C SER A 57 10.77 -13.44 -2.48
N VAL A 58 9.69 -13.60 -3.23
CA VAL A 58 9.60 -14.50 -4.39
C VAL A 58 9.28 -13.68 -5.62
N THR A 59 10.06 -13.85 -6.67
CA THR A 59 9.82 -13.22 -7.96
C THR A 59 9.56 -14.28 -9.03
N PHE A 60 8.72 -14.00 -10.01
CA PHE A 60 8.38 -14.95 -11.07
C PHE A 60 9.21 -14.74 -12.33
N ASN A 61 9.69 -13.51 -12.57
CA ASN A 61 10.35 -13.15 -13.81
C ASN A 61 11.89 -13.23 -13.76
N PHE A 62 12.53 -12.76 -12.69
CA PHE A 62 13.98 -12.87 -12.49
C PHE A 62 14.38 -12.81 -11.02
N GLY A 63 15.53 -13.39 -10.70
CA GLY A 63 16.10 -13.36 -9.36
C GLY A 63 16.40 -11.92 -8.93
N LEU A 64 16.06 -11.63 -7.68
CA LEU A 64 16.32 -10.34 -7.09
C LEU A 64 17.36 -10.48 -5.98
N SER A 65 18.58 -10.11 -6.33
CA SER A 65 19.74 -10.23 -5.45
C SER A 65 20.13 -8.92 -4.74
N THR A 66 19.38 -7.83 -4.91
CA THR A 66 19.72 -6.53 -4.32
C THR A 66 18.54 -5.94 -3.57
N TYR A 67 18.82 -5.28 -2.45
CA TYR A 67 17.84 -4.44 -1.77
C TYR A 67 17.45 -3.26 -2.67
N THR A 68 16.20 -3.24 -3.15
CA THR A 68 15.59 -2.07 -3.80
C THR A 68 14.22 -1.84 -3.14
N PRO A 69 14.03 -0.75 -2.39
CA PRO A 69 12.78 -0.50 -1.64
C PRO A 69 11.52 -0.31 -2.50
N THR A 70 11.67 -0.06 -3.80
CA THR A 70 10.60 0.40 -4.72
C THR A 70 9.91 -0.71 -5.51
N THR A 71 10.13 -1.95 -5.13
CA THR A 71 9.86 -3.14 -5.94
C THR A 71 8.40 -3.59 -5.97
N ILE A 72 7.62 -3.41 -4.90
CA ILE A 72 6.18 -3.71 -4.92
C ILE A 72 5.46 -2.76 -5.89
N THR A 73 5.85 -1.48 -5.91
CA THR A 73 5.32 -0.50 -6.87
C THR A 73 6.12 -0.46 -8.18
N SER A 74 7.15 -1.30 -8.32
CA SER A 74 7.99 -1.31 -9.50
C SER A 74 7.27 -1.98 -10.66
N ALA A 75 7.41 -1.41 -11.85
CA ALA A 75 7.06 -2.06 -13.11
C ALA A 75 8.03 -3.18 -13.52
N THR A 76 8.91 -3.63 -12.62
CA THR A 76 10.02 -4.53 -12.93
C THR A 76 9.84 -5.92 -12.34
N TYR A 77 9.34 -6.08 -11.12
CA TYR A 77 9.42 -7.35 -10.39
C TYR A 77 8.05 -7.97 -10.12
N ALA A 78 7.70 -9.01 -10.87
CA ALA A 78 6.44 -9.71 -10.69
C ALA A 78 6.64 -10.71 -9.57
N GLY A 79 5.83 -10.70 -8.51
CA GLY A 79 6.12 -11.55 -7.37
C GLY A 79 5.24 -11.37 -6.15
N LEU A 80 5.61 -12.16 -5.15
CA LEU A 80 5.01 -12.22 -3.82
C LEU A 80 6.03 -11.76 -2.79
N PHE A 81 5.61 -10.80 -1.97
CA PHE A 81 6.48 -10.06 -1.05
C PHE A 81 5.88 -10.15 0.36
N PRO A 82 5.90 -11.32 1.01
CA PRO A 82 5.34 -11.49 2.35
C PRO A 82 6.03 -10.59 3.37
N PHE A 83 7.32 -10.31 3.15
CA PHE A 83 8.13 -9.44 3.98
C PHE A 83 9.30 -8.90 3.15
N TRP A 84 9.25 -7.62 2.79
CA TRP A 84 10.36 -6.95 2.12
C TRP A 84 11.36 -6.41 3.15
N ALA A 85 12.36 -7.22 3.48
CA ALA A 85 13.43 -6.80 4.37
C ALA A 85 14.77 -7.40 3.94
N ASP A 86 15.84 -6.76 4.41
CA ASP A 86 17.18 -7.27 4.23
C ASP A 86 17.43 -8.39 5.25
N VAL A 87 17.46 -9.62 4.75
CA VAL A 87 17.52 -10.82 5.59
C VAL A 87 18.94 -11.39 5.58
N ASP A 88 19.56 -11.47 6.77
CA ASP A 88 20.90 -12.05 6.94
C ASP A 88 20.80 -13.49 7.48
N THR A 89 21.19 -14.44 6.63
CA THR A 89 21.20 -15.89 6.95
C THR A 89 22.57 -16.40 7.40
N ARG A 90 23.62 -15.56 7.46
CA ARG A 90 24.98 -15.98 7.84
C ARG A 90 25.13 -16.13 9.36
N SER A 91 24.36 -15.38 10.12
CA SER A 91 24.54 -15.15 11.56
C SER A 91 23.53 -15.90 12.42
N GLY A 92 23.44 -17.22 12.30
CA GLY A 92 22.46 -17.97 13.10
C GLY A 92 22.80 -17.96 14.59
N THR A 93 21.99 -17.32 15.43
CA THR A 93 21.73 -17.85 16.77
C THR A 93 20.75 -19.00 16.61
N SER A 94 21.05 -20.15 17.21
CA SER A 94 20.13 -21.31 17.27
C SER A 94 18.92 -21.05 18.19
N SER A 95 18.43 -19.82 18.22
CA SER A 95 17.34 -19.33 19.05
C SER A 95 16.04 -19.49 18.29
N ILE A 96 15.13 -20.24 18.90
CA ILE A 96 13.80 -20.52 18.34
C ILE A 96 12.89 -19.33 18.60
N THR A 97 12.26 -18.81 17.55
CA THR A 97 11.22 -17.79 17.70
C THR A 97 10.03 -18.36 18.50
N PRO A 98 9.53 -17.67 19.55
CA PRO A 98 8.37 -18.16 20.32
C PRO A 98 7.09 -18.16 19.48
N GLY A 99 6.34 -19.27 19.44
CA GLY A 99 4.97 -19.28 18.93
C GLY A 99 4.59 -20.36 17.91
N GLY A 100 5.52 -21.18 17.40
CA GLY A 100 5.12 -22.30 16.54
C GLY A 100 6.19 -23.36 16.22
N THR A 101 6.33 -23.73 14.94
CA THR A 101 7.06 -24.93 14.48
C THR A 101 8.46 -24.67 13.94
N SER A 102 8.91 -23.41 14.02
CA SER A 102 10.25 -22.98 13.66
C SER A 102 11.35 -23.86 14.29
N LYS A 103 12.44 -24.05 13.54
CA LYS A 103 13.58 -24.89 13.94
C LYS A 103 14.79 -24.09 14.40
N GLY A 104 14.78 -22.75 14.36
CA GLY A 104 15.94 -21.93 14.74
C GLY A 104 17.13 -22.09 13.79
N THR A 105 16.86 -22.31 12.50
CA THR A 105 17.92 -22.67 11.54
C THR A 105 18.62 -21.47 10.92
N ASN A 106 17.96 -20.31 10.90
CA ASN A 106 18.39 -19.11 10.17
C ASN A 106 18.63 -19.40 8.68
N LEU A 107 17.71 -20.13 8.05
CA LEU A 107 17.83 -20.59 6.68
C LEU A 107 16.55 -20.32 5.89
N VAL A 108 16.71 -20.32 4.57
CA VAL A 108 15.61 -20.27 3.62
C VAL A 108 15.46 -21.63 2.96
N TYR A 109 14.28 -22.21 3.09
CA TYR A 109 13.92 -23.52 2.58
C TYR A 109 12.82 -23.44 1.55
N TRP A 110 12.80 -24.39 0.63
CA TRP A 110 11.62 -24.64 -0.19
C TRP A 110 11.36 -26.13 -0.39
N ASP A 111 10.07 -26.47 -0.44
CA ASP A 111 9.58 -27.82 -0.68
C ASP A 111 8.54 -27.78 -1.82
N ILE A 112 8.60 -28.76 -2.71
CA ILE A 112 7.64 -28.92 -3.82
C ILE A 112 6.92 -30.25 -3.63
N ALA A 113 5.59 -30.19 -3.53
CA ALA A 113 4.75 -31.36 -3.34
C ALA A 113 3.69 -31.46 -4.44
N PRO A 114 4.02 -32.06 -5.60
CA PRO A 114 3.07 -32.28 -6.70
C PRO A 114 1.84 -33.07 -6.25
N GLY A 115 1.99 -34.09 -5.40
CA GLY A 115 0.86 -34.86 -4.88
C GLY A 115 -0.06 -34.10 -3.90
N ARG A 116 0.26 -32.84 -3.60
CA ARG A 116 -0.56 -31.92 -2.78
C ARG A 116 -0.84 -30.61 -3.52
N ASP A 117 -0.44 -30.50 -4.78
CA ASP A 117 -0.56 -29.30 -5.62
C ASP A 117 0.04 -28.05 -4.96
N ARG A 118 1.17 -28.20 -4.24
CA ARG A 118 1.69 -27.14 -3.36
C ARG A 118 3.18 -26.92 -3.46
N ILE A 119 3.56 -25.66 -3.28
CA ILE A 119 4.92 -25.21 -3.03
C ILE A 119 4.94 -24.44 -1.72
N VAL A 120 5.91 -24.72 -0.85
CA VAL A 120 6.10 -23.99 0.42
C VAL A 120 7.50 -23.46 0.48
N ILE A 121 7.62 -22.19 0.82
CA ILE A 121 8.88 -21.48 0.99
C ILE A 121 8.89 -20.92 2.40
N THR A 122 9.97 -21.16 3.13
CA THR A 122 10.10 -20.79 4.54
C THR A 122 11.36 -19.98 4.76
N TRP A 123 11.23 -18.82 5.39
CA TRP A 123 12.32 -18.09 6.03
C TRP A 123 12.22 -18.38 7.53
N ASP A 124 13.08 -19.26 8.01
CA ASP A 124 13.02 -19.83 9.36
C ASP A 124 13.99 -19.10 10.29
N ASP A 125 13.45 -18.31 11.23
CA ASP A 125 14.21 -17.57 12.25
C ASP A 125 15.33 -16.71 11.68
N VAL A 126 14.97 -15.95 10.64
CA VAL A 126 15.93 -15.13 9.92
C VAL A 126 16.12 -13.76 10.57
N GLY A 127 17.39 -13.36 10.71
CA GLY A 127 17.78 -12.08 11.29
C GLY A 127 17.63 -10.93 10.29
N TYR A 128 17.55 -9.72 10.83
CA TYR A 128 17.70 -8.49 10.05
C TYR A 128 19.15 -8.03 10.06
N TYR A 129 19.71 -7.70 8.89
CA TYR A 129 20.97 -6.98 8.64
C TYR A 129 22.07 -7.00 9.75
N SER A 130 23.28 -7.45 9.41
CA SER A 130 24.47 -7.34 10.27
C SER A 130 24.35 -8.07 11.63
N TYR A 131 24.03 -9.36 11.60
CA TYR A 131 24.13 -10.23 12.78
C TYR A 131 23.19 -9.89 13.95
N GLN A 132 22.10 -9.14 13.73
CA GLN A 132 21.13 -8.90 14.80
C GLN A 132 20.29 -10.16 15.07
N THR A 133 20.29 -10.59 16.33
CA THR A 133 19.79 -11.90 16.79
C THR A 133 18.69 -11.77 17.83
N ASP A 134 18.33 -10.54 18.20
CA ASP A 134 17.30 -10.19 19.17
C ASP A 134 15.92 -9.95 18.52
N LYS A 135 15.86 -9.86 17.18
CA LYS A 135 14.66 -9.60 16.39
C LYS A 135 14.56 -10.54 15.19
N LEU A 136 14.18 -11.78 15.45
CA LEU A 136 14.07 -12.82 14.41
C LEU A 136 12.69 -12.81 13.74
N ASN A 137 12.66 -13.17 12.46
CA ASN A 137 11.45 -13.31 11.67
C ASN A 137 11.25 -14.76 11.27
N ALA A 138 10.01 -15.26 11.36
CA ALA A 138 9.65 -16.62 10.95
C ALA A 138 8.37 -16.57 10.12
N PHE A 139 8.52 -16.77 8.81
CA PHE A 139 7.41 -16.61 7.86
C PHE A 139 7.53 -17.53 6.64
N GLN A 140 6.42 -17.66 5.93
CA GLN A 140 6.24 -18.56 4.80
C GLN A 140 5.38 -17.94 3.71
N ILE A 141 5.64 -18.41 2.49
CA ILE A 141 4.69 -18.38 1.39
C ILE A 141 4.28 -19.81 1.10
N VAL A 142 2.97 -20.02 1.01
CA VAL A 142 2.41 -21.25 0.45
C VAL A 142 1.74 -20.91 -0.86
N ILE A 143 2.13 -21.57 -1.95
CA ILE A 143 1.45 -21.47 -3.25
C ILE A 143 0.74 -22.79 -3.49
N THR A 144 -0.53 -22.73 -3.87
CA THR A 144 -1.36 -23.92 -4.13
C THR A 144 -2.00 -23.80 -5.51
N ASP A 145 -1.78 -24.78 -6.38
CA ASP A 145 -2.44 -24.84 -7.68
C ASP A 145 -3.93 -25.15 -7.50
N LEU A 146 -4.77 -24.40 -8.21
CA LEU A 146 -6.22 -24.54 -8.22
C LEU A 146 -6.74 -25.03 -9.57
N SER A 147 -5.88 -25.22 -10.58
CA SER A 147 -6.24 -25.50 -11.97
C SER A 147 -7.26 -26.63 -12.15
N ASP A 148 -7.12 -27.72 -11.39
CA ASP A 148 -8.01 -28.89 -11.48
C ASP A 148 -9.27 -28.79 -10.59
N ARG A 149 -9.46 -27.67 -9.89
CA ARG A 149 -10.58 -27.47 -8.98
C ARG A 149 -11.79 -26.91 -9.73
N THR A 150 -12.97 -27.38 -9.37
CA THR A 150 -14.23 -26.92 -10.00
C THR A 150 -14.37 -25.41 -9.91
N GLY A 151 -14.54 -24.78 -11.06
CA GLY A 151 -14.75 -23.34 -11.19
C GLY A 151 -13.48 -22.52 -11.37
N TYR A 152 -12.29 -23.11 -11.30
CA TYR A 152 -10.99 -22.47 -11.55
C TYR A 152 -10.50 -22.75 -12.97
N ARG A 153 -9.63 -21.88 -13.46
CA ARG A 153 -8.98 -21.98 -14.76
C ARG A 153 -7.55 -22.49 -14.60
N ASP A 154 -7.01 -22.98 -15.70
CA ASP A 154 -5.61 -23.43 -15.76
C ASP A 154 -4.64 -22.28 -15.45
N GLY A 155 -3.77 -22.47 -14.47
CA GLY A 155 -2.82 -21.49 -13.95
C GLY A 155 -3.37 -20.63 -12.80
N ASP A 156 -4.65 -20.75 -12.42
CA ASP A 156 -5.18 -20.11 -11.21
C ASP A 156 -4.55 -20.73 -9.97
N PHE A 157 -4.26 -19.90 -8.96
CA PHE A 157 -3.58 -20.36 -7.76
C PHE A 157 -4.06 -19.61 -6.52
N MET A 158 -3.84 -20.21 -5.36
CA MET A 158 -3.97 -19.54 -4.07
C MET A 158 -2.58 -19.33 -3.50
N PHE A 159 -2.35 -18.16 -2.89
CA PHE A 159 -1.18 -17.98 -2.04
C PHE A 159 -1.56 -17.60 -0.61
N GLU A 160 -0.75 -18.04 0.34
CA GLU A 160 -0.88 -17.72 1.76
C GLU A 160 0.41 -17.09 2.26
N TYR A 161 0.32 -15.96 2.95
CA TYR A 161 1.41 -15.43 3.76
C TYR A 161 1.18 -15.84 5.20
N ARG A 162 2.12 -16.59 5.74
CA ARG A 162 2.02 -17.22 7.06
C ARG A 162 3.18 -16.76 7.90
N TYR A 163 2.93 -16.26 9.11
CA TYR A 163 3.99 -15.80 10.00
C TYR A 163 3.67 -16.10 11.46
N GLU A 164 4.70 -16.54 12.18
CA GLU A 164 4.68 -16.74 13.63
C GLU A 164 5.21 -15.49 14.34
N THR A 165 6.25 -14.85 13.82
CA THR A 165 6.71 -13.56 14.35
C THR A 165 7.27 -12.72 13.22
N LEU A 166 6.87 -11.45 13.23
CA LEU A 166 7.43 -10.40 12.41
C LEU A 166 7.94 -9.31 13.34
N ASN A 167 9.25 -9.28 13.53
CA ASN A 167 9.92 -8.19 14.23
C ASN A 167 10.31 -7.14 13.19
N TRP A 168 9.43 -6.16 13.02
CA TRP A 168 9.65 -5.05 12.09
C TRP A 168 10.95 -4.30 12.41
N THR A 169 11.69 -4.01 11.36
CA THR A 169 13.06 -3.50 11.45
C THR A 169 13.00 -1.99 11.54
N THR A 170 13.11 -1.44 12.75
CA THR A 170 13.42 -0.02 12.94
C THR A 170 14.91 0.15 12.67
N GLY A 171 15.28 0.81 11.58
CA GLY A 171 16.64 1.27 11.41
C GLY A 171 17.03 2.25 12.50
N SER A 172 18.30 2.21 12.91
CA SER A 172 18.85 3.17 13.87
C SER A 172 18.71 4.59 13.34
N ALA A 173 18.07 5.49 14.10
CA ALA A 173 17.90 6.91 13.80
C ALA A 173 19.21 7.74 13.78
N SER A 174 20.38 7.09 13.70
CA SER A 174 21.69 7.75 13.86
C SER A 174 22.65 7.44 12.70
N GLY A 175 22.40 8.07 11.55
CA GLY A 175 23.46 8.62 10.68
C GLY A 175 24.55 7.68 10.15
N GLY A 176 24.28 6.39 9.93
CA GLY A 176 25.21 5.48 9.26
C GLY A 176 25.03 5.46 7.74
N VAL A 177 26.07 5.81 6.98
CA VAL A 177 26.04 5.97 5.50
C VAL A 177 25.80 4.68 4.69
N ASN A 178 25.35 3.59 5.30
CA ASN A 178 24.91 2.33 4.66
C ASN A 178 23.97 1.59 5.61
N GLY A 179 22.78 2.15 5.84
CA GLY A 179 21.78 1.54 6.70
C GLY A 179 20.80 2.56 7.26
N LEU A 180 19.70 2.77 6.52
CA LEU A 180 18.37 3.10 7.04
C LEU A 180 18.05 4.56 7.38
N GLY A 181 18.41 5.47 6.49
CA GLY A 181 17.70 6.74 6.35
C GLY A 181 16.46 6.56 5.47
N GLY A 182 15.29 6.39 6.08
CA GLY A 182 13.99 6.47 5.40
C GLY A 182 13.43 5.14 4.86
N ASN A 183 12.24 4.81 5.35
CA ASN A 183 11.18 4.06 4.66
C ASN A 183 11.12 2.52 4.68
N ILE A 184 10.38 2.07 5.70
CA ILE A 184 9.34 1.03 5.78
C ILE A 184 9.50 -0.32 5.08
N ALA A 185 9.47 -1.39 5.87
CA ALA A 185 9.24 -2.74 5.37
C ALA A 185 7.82 -2.87 4.79
N ARG A 186 7.75 -3.25 3.52
CA ARG A 186 6.50 -3.43 2.77
C ARG A 186 6.15 -4.90 2.68
N ALA A 187 4.87 -5.21 2.62
CA ALA A 187 4.41 -6.57 2.35
C ALA A 187 3.26 -6.53 1.34
N GLY A 188 3.16 -7.50 0.43
CA GLY A 188 2.23 -7.39 -0.67
C GLY A 188 2.53 -8.31 -1.85
N TRP A 189 2.01 -7.96 -3.02
CA TRP A 189 2.32 -8.60 -4.30
C TRP A 189 2.36 -7.52 -5.40
N SER A 190 3.05 -7.81 -6.50
CA SER A 190 3.15 -6.90 -7.65
C SER A 190 3.16 -7.68 -8.95
N ALA A 191 2.41 -7.21 -9.94
CA ALA A 191 2.37 -7.76 -11.29
C ALA A 191 3.47 -7.24 -12.21
N ALA A 192 4.38 -6.37 -11.74
CA ALA A 192 5.41 -5.70 -12.56
C ALA A 192 4.88 -4.89 -13.75
N ASN A 193 3.79 -4.17 -13.57
CA ASN A 193 3.31 -3.22 -14.58
C ASN A 193 3.10 -1.82 -14.01
N GLY A 194 3.49 -1.59 -12.74
CA GLY A 194 3.36 -0.31 -12.05
C GLY A 194 1.93 0.07 -11.66
N LEU A 195 0.94 -0.74 -12.05
CA LEU A 195 -0.48 -0.46 -11.87
C LEU A 195 -1.14 -1.50 -10.96
N ASN A 196 -0.84 -2.77 -11.19
CA ASN A 196 -1.41 -3.88 -10.46
C ASN A 196 -0.45 -4.33 -9.36
N PHE A 197 -0.71 -3.86 -8.16
CA PHE A 197 -0.04 -4.27 -6.95
C PHE A 197 -1.00 -4.16 -5.77
N PHE A 198 -0.66 -4.86 -4.71
CA PHE A 198 -1.32 -4.75 -3.42
C PHE A 198 -0.26 -4.59 -2.35
N GLU A 199 -0.46 -3.61 -1.49
CA GLU A 199 0.33 -3.42 -0.30
C GLU A 199 -0.54 -3.71 0.93
N MET A 200 -0.04 -4.55 1.83
CA MET A 200 -0.78 -4.99 3.01
C MET A 200 -1.06 -3.79 3.92
N PRO A 201 -2.31 -3.60 4.39
CA PRO A 201 -2.72 -2.42 5.15
C PRO A 201 -1.95 -2.16 6.46
N GLY A 202 -0.95 -1.28 6.46
CA GLY A 202 -0.09 -1.01 7.64
C GLY A 202 1.39 -1.30 7.41
N SER A 203 1.71 -1.92 6.27
CA SER A 203 3.04 -1.84 5.68
C SER A 203 3.22 -0.49 4.98
N GLY A 204 4.45 -0.02 4.79
CA GLY A 204 4.71 1.22 4.05
C GLY A 204 4.57 2.59 4.75
N ASN A 205 4.28 2.73 6.06
CA ASN A 205 4.47 4.01 6.80
C ASN A 205 5.11 3.86 8.21
N GLN A 206 6.17 4.62 8.55
CA GLN A 206 6.82 4.61 9.88
C GLN A 206 5.85 4.98 11.01
N THR A 207 4.87 5.85 10.77
CA THR A 207 3.87 6.24 11.78
C THR A 207 2.79 5.18 12.01
N GLY A 208 2.68 4.17 11.13
CA GLY A 208 1.75 3.04 11.25
C GLY A 208 2.41 1.70 11.61
N ALA A 209 3.70 1.51 11.27
CA ALA A 209 4.42 0.26 11.47
C ALA A 209 4.70 -0.09 12.94
N LEU A 210 4.71 0.91 13.84
CA LEU A 210 5.03 0.68 15.26
C LEU A 210 3.86 0.22 16.12
N THR A 211 2.66 0.08 15.56
CA THR A 211 1.53 -0.55 16.25
C THR A 211 0.70 -1.44 15.32
N TRP A 212 1.36 -2.28 14.52
CA TRP A 212 0.64 -3.39 13.92
C TRP A 212 0.41 -4.47 14.98
N ASP A 213 -0.70 -4.29 15.68
CA ASP A 213 -1.40 -5.31 16.46
C ASP A 213 -1.42 -6.61 15.65
N THR A 214 -1.10 -7.70 16.33
CA THR A 214 -1.20 -9.10 15.94
C THR A 214 -2.60 -9.54 15.52
N ARG A 215 -3.41 -8.68 14.90
CA ARG A 215 -4.75 -9.03 14.43
C ARG A 215 -4.63 -9.96 13.24
N ALA A 216 -5.50 -10.97 13.25
CA ALA A 216 -6.03 -11.63 12.09
C ALA A 216 -5.68 -10.95 10.77
N GLY A 217 -4.90 -11.62 9.92
CA GLY A 217 -4.86 -11.21 8.51
C GLY A 217 -6.26 -11.34 7.90
N ASN A 218 -6.40 -11.19 6.59
CA ASN A 218 -7.72 -11.20 5.95
C ASN A 218 -8.59 -12.45 6.22
N THR A 219 -8.00 -13.56 6.70
CA THR A 219 -8.74 -14.77 7.03
C THR A 219 -9.38 -14.77 8.43
N GLY A 220 -9.28 -13.69 9.21
CA GLY A 220 -9.73 -13.72 10.61
C GLY A 220 -8.80 -14.49 11.55
N THR A 221 -7.63 -14.96 11.07
CA THR A 221 -6.65 -15.75 11.84
C THR A 221 -5.32 -15.01 11.91
N ASP A 222 -4.82 -14.72 13.10
CA ASP A 222 -3.58 -13.94 13.23
C ASP A 222 -2.43 -14.65 12.53
N GLY A 223 -1.55 -13.91 11.89
CA GLY A 223 -0.41 -14.50 11.18
C GLY A 223 -0.74 -15.10 9.82
N LEU A 224 -2.00 -15.07 9.36
CA LEU A 224 -2.41 -15.66 8.09
C LEU A 224 -3.11 -14.64 7.19
N TRP A 225 -2.52 -14.43 6.02
CA TRP A 225 -3.21 -13.85 4.87
C TRP A 225 -3.36 -14.90 3.78
N ARG A 226 -4.48 -14.88 3.07
CA ARG A 226 -4.77 -15.78 1.96
C ARG A 226 -5.43 -15.02 0.84
N PHE A 227 -4.93 -15.25 -0.37
CA PHE A 227 -5.49 -14.69 -1.59
C PHE A 227 -5.70 -15.78 -2.62
N VAL A 228 -6.77 -15.66 -3.39
CA VAL A 228 -7.05 -16.51 -4.54
C VAL A 228 -6.86 -15.68 -5.80
N VAL A 229 -5.95 -16.09 -6.67
CA VAL A 229 -5.67 -15.41 -7.93
C VAL A 229 -6.40 -16.10 -9.06
N ARG A 230 -7.20 -15.32 -9.80
CA ARG A 230 -8.00 -15.79 -10.92
C ARG A 230 -7.70 -14.92 -12.14
N ASN A 231 -7.30 -15.56 -13.24
CA ASN A 231 -6.93 -14.83 -14.46
C ASN A 231 -7.88 -15.14 -15.61
N SER A 232 -8.08 -14.17 -16.48
CA SER A 232 -8.90 -14.28 -17.69
C SER A 232 -8.09 -14.62 -18.94
N SER A 233 -8.79 -14.66 -20.08
CA SER A 233 -8.24 -14.70 -21.43
C SER A 233 -8.37 -13.32 -22.09
N ALA A 234 -8.06 -13.22 -23.40
CA ALA A 234 -8.17 -11.96 -24.15
C ALA A 234 -9.57 -11.73 -24.77
N GLY A 235 -10.63 -12.35 -24.24
CA GLY A 235 -12.01 -12.13 -24.70
C GLY A 235 -12.98 -12.00 -23.54
N ASP A 236 -14.22 -11.60 -23.84
CA ASP A 236 -15.26 -11.30 -22.86
C ASP A 236 -15.48 -12.45 -21.86
N ASP A 237 -14.98 -12.26 -20.64
CA ASP A 237 -14.94 -13.24 -19.58
C ASP A 237 -15.94 -12.95 -18.46
N ARG A 238 -16.36 -14.01 -17.77
CA ARG A 238 -17.18 -13.91 -16.55
C ARG A 238 -16.52 -14.67 -15.42
N ILE A 239 -16.11 -13.94 -14.39
CA ILE A 239 -15.40 -14.50 -13.22
C ILE A 239 -16.13 -14.10 -11.93
N THR A 240 -16.12 -15.00 -10.94
CA THR A 240 -16.65 -14.72 -9.60
C THR A 240 -15.66 -15.24 -8.56
N GLY A 241 -15.12 -14.39 -7.69
CA GLY A 241 -14.10 -14.73 -6.69
C GLY A 241 -14.60 -15.73 -5.66
N GLY A 242 -15.63 -15.33 -4.90
CA GLY A 242 -16.32 -16.21 -3.97
C GLY A 242 -16.49 -15.59 -2.60
N ALA A 243 -15.83 -16.17 -1.60
CA ALA A 243 -15.96 -15.77 -0.19
C ALA A 243 -14.62 -15.45 0.49
N SER A 244 -13.51 -15.56 -0.25
CA SER A 244 -12.17 -15.22 0.22
C SER A 244 -11.77 -13.89 -0.40
N ASP A 245 -10.65 -13.31 0.02
CA ASP A 245 -10.07 -12.19 -0.71
C ASP A 245 -9.49 -12.71 -2.03
N ASP A 246 -10.04 -12.23 -3.13
CA ASP A 246 -9.71 -12.63 -4.49
C ASP A 246 -8.92 -11.53 -5.21
N VAL A 247 -7.95 -11.94 -6.04
CA VAL A 247 -7.26 -11.10 -7.01
C VAL A 247 -7.72 -11.56 -8.39
N ILE A 248 -8.51 -10.74 -9.07
CA ILE A 248 -9.12 -11.09 -10.36
C ILE A 248 -8.61 -10.13 -11.43
N ASP A 249 -7.99 -10.69 -12.47
CA ASP A 249 -7.61 -9.95 -13.68
C ASP A 249 -8.49 -10.36 -14.86
N GLY A 250 -9.21 -9.38 -15.43
CA GLY A 250 -10.08 -9.45 -16.59
C GLY A 250 -9.34 -9.39 -17.93
N GLY A 251 -8.08 -8.92 -17.95
CA GLY A 251 -7.25 -9.01 -19.15
C GLY A 251 -7.73 -8.11 -20.29
N ALA A 252 -8.18 -8.70 -21.40
CA ALA A 252 -8.71 -7.93 -22.52
C ALA A 252 -10.08 -8.50 -22.90
N GLY A 253 -11.00 -7.65 -23.33
CA GLY A 253 -12.38 -8.05 -23.57
C GLY A 253 -13.35 -7.11 -22.86
N ASN A 254 -14.64 -7.38 -22.95
CA ASN A 254 -15.62 -6.72 -22.08
C ASN A 254 -15.99 -7.70 -20.97
N ASP A 255 -15.34 -7.55 -19.83
CA ASP A 255 -15.32 -8.55 -18.78
C ASP A 255 -16.38 -8.26 -17.71
N SER A 256 -16.87 -9.33 -17.08
CA SER A 256 -17.78 -9.26 -15.94
C SER A 256 -17.16 -9.94 -14.74
N LEU A 257 -16.62 -9.11 -13.85
CA LEU A 257 -15.89 -9.53 -12.65
C LEU A 257 -16.75 -9.28 -11.40
N ASN A 258 -16.78 -10.25 -10.50
CA ASN A 258 -17.50 -10.16 -9.23
C ASN A 258 -16.65 -10.73 -8.10
N GLY A 259 -16.17 -9.91 -7.17
CA GLY A 259 -15.34 -10.34 -6.05
C GLY A 259 -16.12 -11.27 -5.11
N GLY A 260 -17.26 -10.79 -4.61
CA GLY A 260 -18.20 -11.58 -3.82
C GLY A 260 -18.18 -11.17 -2.36
N LEU A 261 -17.66 -12.01 -1.47
CA LEU A 261 -17.33 -11.64 -0.10
C LEU A 261 -15.81 -11.69 0.03
N GLY A 262 -15.21 -10.76 0.77
CA GLY A 262 -13.76 -10.68 0.84
C GLY A 262 -13.34 -9.23 0.60
N GLY A 263 -12.13 -8.86 0.99
CA GLY A 263 -11.51 -7.64 0.46
C GLY A 263 -10.85 -7.98 -0.87
N ASP A 264 -11.50 -7.67 -1.97
CA ASP A 264 -11.11 -8.15 -3.30
C ASP A 264 -10.33 -7.10 -4.09
N TYR A 265 -9.40 -7.54 -4.94
CA TYR A 265 -8.75 -6.73 -5.96
C TYR A 265 -9.25 -7.15 -7.35
N LEU A 266 -9.89 -6.24 -8.08
CA LEU A 266 -10.45 -6.50 -9.41
C LEU A 266 -9.81 -5.54 -10.42
N ALA A 267 -9.16 -6.08 -11.45
CA ALA A 267 -8.70 -5.32 -12.61
C ALA A 267 -9.51 -5.76 -13.85
N GLY A 268 -10.20 -4.81 -14.51
CA GLY A 268 -10.94 -5.06 -15.75
C GLY A 268 -9.99 -5.27 -16.92
N GLY A 269 -9.07 -4.32 -17.10
CA GLY A 269 -8.05 -4.39 -18.14
C GLY A 269 -8.48 -3.60 -19.37
N LEU A 270 -8.35 -4.17 -20.56
CA LEU A 270 -8.71 -3.51 -21.81
C LEU A 270 -10.14 -3.83 -22.22
N GLY A 271 -11.00 -2.82 -22.34
CA GLY A 271 -12.34 -2.96 -22.91
C GLY A 271 -13.38 -2.30 -22.02
N ASN A 272 -14.66 -2.66 -22.16
CA ASN A 272 -15.72 -2.04 -21.36
C ASN A 272 -16.20 -3.03 -20.30
N ASP A 273 -15.71 -2.86 -19.09
CA ASP A 273 -15.80 -3.87 -18.06
C ASP A 273 -16.90 -3.56 -17.03
N LEU A 274 -17.43 -4.62 -16.44
CA LEU A 274 -18.33 -4.57 -15.30
C LEU A 274 -17.63 -5.20 -14.09
N LEU A 275 -17.26 -4.37 -13.13
CA LEU A 275 -16.62 -4.78 -11.88
C LEU A 275 -17.60 -4.60 -10.72
N ILE A 276 -17.75 -5.66 -9.92
CA ILE A 276 -18.56 -5.66 -8.71
C ILE A 276 -17.65 -6.16 -7.58
N GLY A 277 -17.31 -5.30 -6.62
CA GLY A 277 -16.51 -5.69 -5.44
C GLY A 277 -17.29 -6.66 -4.57
N GLY A 278 -18.32 -6.14 -3.90
CA GLY A 278 -19.30 -6.96 -3.20
C GLY A 278 -19.40 -6.61 -1.73
N ALA A 279 -18.59 -7.25 -0.89
CA ALA A 279 -18.73 -7.14 0.55
C ALA A 279 -17.38 -7.13 1.24
N GLN A 280 -17.19 -6.15 2.13
CA GLN A 280 -15.90 -5.73 2.69
C GLN A 280 -15.23 -4.72 1.75
N ASN A 281 -13.99 -4.34 2.03
CA ASN A 281 -13.34 -3.21 1.38
C ASN A 281 -12.61 -3.71 0.14
N ASP A 282 -13.09 -3.31 -1.03
CA ASP A 282 -12.59 -3.77 -2.32
C ASP A 282 -11.76 -2.69 -3.02
N TYR A 283 -10.86 -3.11 -3.91
CA TYR A 283 -10.08 -2.24 -4.79
C TYR A 283 -10.38 -2.60 -6.25
N LEU A 284 -11.00 -1.68 -6.98
CA LEU A 284 -11.49 -1.89 -8.34
C LEU A 284 -10.77 -0.96 -9.32
N VAL A 285 -10.18 -1.54 -10.37
CA VAL A 285 -9.54 -0.81 -11.48
C VAL A 285 -10.24 -1.17 -12.78
N GLY A 286 -10.87 -0.20 -13.43
CA GLY A 286 -11.48 -0.38 -14.75
C GLY A 286 -10.41 -0.63 -15.81
N GLY A 287 -9.57 0.38 -16.05
CA GLY A 287 -8.54 0.34 -17.07
C GLY A 287 -8.96 1.19 -18.27
N PRO A 288 -8.48 0.91 -19.48
CA PRO A 288 -8.96 1.61 -20.66
C PRO A 288 -10.31 1.10 -21.17
N GLY A 289 -11.30 1.98 -21.25
CA GLY A 289 -12.52 1.77 -22.02
C GLY A 289 -13.74 2.52 -21.47
N ARG A 290 -14.80 1.81 -21.12
CA ARG A 290 -16.01 2.47 -20.56
C ARG A 290 -16.59 1.58 -19.50
N ASP A 291 -16.05 1.74 -18.31
CA ASP A 291 -16.18 0.75 -17.26
C ASP A 291 -17.31 1.13 -16.29
N SER A 292 -17.84 0.10 -15.66
CA SER A 292 -18.86 0.23 -14.63
C SER A 292 -18.39 -0.47 -13.38
N LEU A 293 -17.93 0.32 -12.41
CA LEU A 293 -17.38 -0.13 -11.14
C LEU A 293 -18.42 0.06 -10.04
N TYR A 294 -18.71 -1.02 -9.31
CA TYR A 294 -19.62 -1.02 -8.17
C TYR A 294 -18.92 -1.62 -6.94
N GLY A 295 -18.52 -0.79 -5.97
CA GLY A 295 -17.90 -1.25 -4.72
C GLY A 295 -18.87 -2.08 -3.86
N LYS A 296 -20.12 -1.62 -3.75
CA LYS A 296 -21.23 -2.20 -3.00
C LYS A 296 -21.16 -1.93 -1.50
N ARG A 297 -20.65 -2.83 -0.66
CA ARG A 297 -20.68 -2.68 0.80
C ARG A 297 -19.27 -2.79 1.34
N GLY A 298 -18.76 -1.71 1.88
CA GLY A 298 -17.39 -1.63 2.35
C GLY A 298 -16.91 -0.20 2.24
N ASN A 299 -15.66 0.04 2.60
CA ASN A 299 -14.98 1.26 2.23
C ASN A 299 -14.11 0.91 1.02
N ASP A 300 -14.63 1.17 -0.17
CA ASP A 300 -14.03 0.68 -1.41
C ASP A 300 -13.15 1.77 -2.06
N VAL A 301 -12.18 1.34 -2.86
CA VAL A 301 -11.37 2.24 -3.70
C VAL A 301 -11.65 1.91 -5.17
N LEU A 302 -12.07 2.91 -5.93
CA LEU A 302 -12.45 2.75 -7.33
C LEU A 302 -11.59 3.67 -8.21
N ASN A 303 -10.89 3.07 -9.17
CA ASN A 303 -10.15 3.76 -10.22
C ASN A 303 -10.77 3.41 -11.58
N GLY A 304 -11.35 4.41 -12.25
CA GLY A 304 -11.98 4.21 -13.57
C GLY A 304 -10.97 3.92 -14.68
N GLY A 305 -9.77 4.50 -14.59
CA GLY A 305 -8.78 4.45 -15.66
C GLY A 305 -9.07 5.47 -16.78
N LEU A 306 -8.89 5.05 -18.03
CA LEU A 306 -9.08 5.89 -19.21
C LEU A 306 -10.48 5.65 -19.77
N GLY A 307 -11.24 6.72 -20.02
CA GLY A 307 -12.55 6.57 -20.65
C GLY A 307 -13.68 7.30 -19.92
N ASN A 308 -14.91 6.82 -20.13
CA ASN A 308 -16.11 7.52 -19.64
C ASN A 308 -16.87 6.66 -18.63
N ASP A 309 -16.37 6.63 -17.41
CA ASP A 309 -16.65 5.54 -16.50
C ASP A 309 -17.81 5.85 -15.54
N LEU A 310 -18.34 4.79 -14.93
CA LEU A 310 -19.27 4.89 -13.81
C LEU A 310 -18.58 4.32 -12.57
N LEU A 311 -18.33 5.17 -11.59
CA LEU A 311 -17.81 4.77 -10.29
C LEU A 311 -18.93 4.91 -9.26
N ASN A 312 -19.34 3.79 -8.68
CA ASN A 312 -20.37 3.73 -7.66
C ASN A 312 -19.84 3.02 -6.41
N GLY A 313 -19.45 3.78 -5.40
CA GLY A 313 -18.91 3.24 -4.14
C GLY A 313 -19.96 2.38 -3.43
N GLY A 314 -21.07 3.01 -3.03
CA GLY A 314 -22.23 2.30 -2.51
C GLY A 314 -22.47 2.61 -1.04
N LEU A 315 -22.33 1.60 -0.18
CA LEU A 315 -22.49 1.71 1.27
C LEU A 315 -21.12 1.70 1.94
N GLY A 316 -20.75 2.81 2.57
CA GLY A 316 -19.56 2.92 3.39
C GLY A 316 -18.92 4.28 3.18
N LYS A 317 -17.59 4.34 3.21
CA LYS A 317 -16.81 5.54 2.90
C LYS A 317 -15.87 5.22 1.74
N ASP A 318 -16.31 5.58 0.55
CA ASP A 318 -15.67 5.12 -0.67
C ASP A 318 -14.74 6.19 -1.25
N TRP A 319 -13.69 5.74 -1.92
CA TRP A 319 -12.68 6.56 -2.57
C TRP A 319 -12.80 6.45 -4.08
N ALA A 320 -12.74 7.59 -4.76
CA ALA A 320 -12.38 7.63 -6.16
C ALA A 320 -10.91 8.02 -6.30
N GLU A 321 -10.16 7.19 -7.01
CA GLU A 321 -8.73 7.35 -7.24
C GLU A 321 -8.44 7.72 -8.70
N PHE A 322 -7.48 8.63 -8.88
CA PHE A 322 -7.02 9.09 -10.19
C PHE A 322 -5.49 9.04 -10.25
N THR A 323 -4.91 8.15 -11.06
CA THR A 323 -3.45 7.97 -11.12
C THR A 323 -2.80 8.55 -12.36
N ASP A 324 -3.52 8.60 -13.49
CA ASP A 324 -2.88 8.70 -14.81
C ASP A 324 -2.96 10.10 -15.46
N ALA A 325 -3.60 11.07 -14.81
CA ALA A 325 -3.70 12.45 -15.29
C ALA A 325 -4.07 13.45 -14.19
N ALA A 326 -3.87 14.73 -14.49
CA ALA A 326 -4.34 15.86 -13.68
C ALA A 326 -5.86 15.80 -13.47
N ALA A 327 -6.26 15.36 -12.29
CA ALA A 327 -7.61 15.09 -11.88
C ALA A 327 -8.41 16.38 -11.71
N ARG A 328 -9.62 16.44 -12.26
CA ARG A 328 -10.51 17.61 -12.14
C ARG A 328 -11.89 17.19 -11.65
N VAL A 329 -12.01 17.06 -10.33
CA VAL A 329 -13.15 16.36 -9.73
C VAL A 329 -13.96 17.28 -8.82
N ASN A 330 -15.26 17.05 -8.78
CA ASN A 330 -16.21 17.70 -7.90
C ASN A 330 -17.29 16.72 -7.43
N LEU A 331 -17.20 16.30 -6.17
CA LEU A 331 -18.16 15.37 -5.55
C LEU A 331 -19.56 15.98 -5.35
N ALA A 332 -19.73 17.30 -5.49
CA ALA A 332 -21.07 17.91 -5.47
C ALA A 332 -21.82 17.76 -6.80
N LEU A 333 -21.15 17.33 -7.88
CA LEU A 333 -21.79 17.04 -9.17
C LEU A 333 -22.31 15.60 -9.19
N THR A 334 -23.56 15.42 -9.58
CA THR A 334 -24.21 14.11 -9.68
C THR A 334 -24.26 13.55 -11.11
N GLY A 335 -23.94 14.40 -12.09
CA GLY A 335 -23.84 14.06 -13.50
C GLY A 335 -22.42 13.68 -13.92
N ARG A 336 -22.24 13.43 -15.22
CA ARG A 336 -20.91 13.24 -15.79
C ARG A 336 -20.07 14.51 -15.66
N GLN A 337 -18.80 14.36 -15.33
CA GLN A 337 -17.82 15.43 -15.20
C GLN A 337 -16.53 15.05 -15.92
N ASN A 338 -15.83 16.03 -16.49
CA ASN A 338 -14.53 15.77 -17.09
C ASN A 338 -13.49 15.67 -15.97
N THR A 339 -13.04 14.46 -15.69
CA THR A 339 -12.10 14.12 -14.61
C THR A 339 -10.65 14.19 -15.02
N GLY A 340 -10.34 14.43 -16.31
CA GLY A 340 -8.98 14.42 -16.85
C GLY A 340 -8.77 13.31 -17.87
N ASN A 341 -9.20 12.08 -17.53
CA ASN A 341 -9.10 10.88 -18.37
C ASN A 341 -10.39 10.51 -19.12
N GLY A 342 -11.44 11.29 -18.90
CA GLY A 342 -12.65 11.33 -19.71
C GLY A 342 -13.83 11.85 -18.90
N TYR A 343 -15.05 11.42 -19.24
CA TYR A 343 -16.29 11.91 -18.62
C TYR A 343 -16.92 10.89 -17.68
N ASP A 344 -16.47 10.93 -16.43
CA ASP A 344 -16.89 9.97 -15.41
C ASP A 344 -18.11 10.44 -14.65
N ARG A 345 -18.88 9.48 -14.16
CA ARG A 345 -19.98 9.70 -13.22
C ARG A 345 -19.63 9.04 -11.90
N LEU A 346 -19.50 9.87 -10.86
CA LEU A 346 -19.26 9.41 -9.50
C LEU A 346 -20.58 9.39 -8.72
N VAL A 347 -20.86 8.27 -8.06
CA VAL A 347 -22.08 8.05 -7.27
C VAL A 347 -21.67 7.45 -5.94
N SER A 348 -22.19 8.00 -4.84
CA SER A 348 -21.87 7.53 -3.48
C SER A 348 -20.37 7.40 -3.25
N ILE A 349 -19.63 8.47 -3.56
CA ILE A 349 -18.21 8.61 -3.28
C ILE A 349 -18.05 9.72 -2.23
N GLU A 350 -17.29 9.43 -1.18
CA GLU A 350 -17.06 10.36 -0.07
C GLU A 350 -15.66 10.97 -0.11
N ASN A 351 -14.68 10.29 -0.69
CA ASN A 351 -13.28 10.67 -0.61
C ASN A 351 -12.62 10.71 -2.00
N LEU A 352 -11.53 11.47 -2.11
CA LEU A 352 -10.78 11.64 -3.36
C LEU A 352 -9.30 11.39 -3.11
N LEU A 353 -8.69 10.66 -4.03
CA LEU A 353 -7.25 10.45 -4.09
C LEU A 353 -6.74 10.93 -5.45
N GLY A 354 -5.87 11.92 -5.41
CA GLY A 354 -5.24 12.54 -6.56
C GLY A 354 -4.14 11.70 -7.18
N SER A 355 -3.37 12.35 -8.03
CA SER A 355 -2.39 11.79 -8.95
C SER A 355 -0.97 12.31 -8.64
N SER A 356 -0.03 12.16 -9.57
CA SER A 356 1.29 12.81 -9.46
C SER A 356 1.37 14.13 -10.23
N PHE A 357 0.21 14.67 -10.62
CA PHE A 357 0.06 15.87 -11.43
C PHE A 357 -0.71 16.94 -10.66
N ASP A 358 -0.62 18.19 -11.13
CA ASP A 358 -1.37 19.33 -10.57
C ASP A 358 -2.90 19.12 -10.67
N ASP A 359 -3.51 18.69 -9.58
CA ASP A 359 -4.92 18.31 -9.48
C ASP A 359 -5.83 19.46 -9.04
N VAL A 360 -7.12 19.28 -9.29
CA VAL A 360 -8.18 20.17 -8.79
C VAL A 360 -9.31 19.33 -8.21
N LEU A 361 -9.22 19.06 -6.91
CA LEU A 361 -10.11 18.17 -6.17
C LEU A 361 -11.11 18.97 -5.33
N ARG A 362 -12.40 18.61 -5.42
CA ARG A 362 -13.47 19.25 -4.63
C ARG A 362 -14.33 18.21 -3.95
N GLY A 363 -14.45 18.35 -2.63
CA GLY A 363 -15.40 17.64 -1.79
C GLY A 363 -16.85 18.09 -2.03
N ASN A 364 -17.71 17.79 -1.06
CA ASN A 364 -19.11 18.13 -1.06
C ASN A 364 -19.53 18.72 0.30
N GLY A 365 -20.80 18.59 0.70
CA GLY A 365 -21.29 19.10 1.98
C GLY A 365 -21.14 18.13 3.15
N ARG A 366 -20.36 17.04 2.99
CA ARG A 366 -20.10 16.01 4.00
C ARG A 366 -18.64 16.09 4.42
N ALA A 367 -18.30 15.50 5.56
CA ALA A 367 -16.90 15.30 5.95
C ALA A 367 -16.17 14.41 4.92
N ASN A 368 -15.27 15.00 4.15
CA ASN A 368 -14.48 14.35 3.12
C ASN A 368 -13.04 14.10 3.61
N VAL A 369 -12.40 13.07 3.07
CA VAL A 369 -10.94 12.96 3.05
C VAL A 369 -10.48 13.19 1.62
N ILE A 370 -9.57 14.15 1.43
CA ILE A 370 -9.01 14.48 0.12
C ILE A 370 -7.49 14.49 0.26
N ASP A 371 -6.84 13.74 -0.60
CA ASP A 371 -5.38 13.62 -0.68
C ASP A 371 -4.95 13.94 -2.11
N GLY A 372 -4.17 15.01 -2.28
CA GLY A 372 -3.66 15.49 -3.58
C GLY A 372 -2.53 14.63 -4.14
N ARG A 373 -1.78 13.95 -3.26
CA ARG A 373 -0.54 13.23 -3.56
C ARG A 373 0.59 14.14 -4.03
N ALA A 374 1.03 14.07 -5.28
CA ALA A 374 2.17 14.85 -5.75
C ALA A 374 1.74 15.79 -6.86
N GLY A 375 2.37 16.95 -6.96
CA GLY A 375 1.93 18.02 -7.87
C GLY A 375 1.56 19.27 -7.10
N ASN A 376 1.21 20.34 -7.81
CA ASN A 376 0.74 21.58 -7.20
C ASN A 376 -0.78 21.62 -7.22
N ASP A 377 -1.39 21.12 -6.16
CA ASP A 377 -2.80 20.78 -6.12
C ASP A 377 -3.68 21.92 -5.65
N LYS A 378 -4.94 21.89 -6.08
CA LYS A 378 -6.00 22.79 -5.61
C LYS A 378 -7.12 21.99 -4.99
N ILE A 379 -7.14 21.97 -3.67
CA ILE A 379 -8.08 21.18 -2.88
C ILE A 379 -9.13 22.08 -2.25
N PHE A 380 -10.39 21.66 -2.32
CA PHE A 380 -11.52 22.35 -1.69
C PHE A 380 -12.38 21.34 -0.91
N GLY A 381 -12.32 21.37 0.42
CA GLY A 381 -13.16 20.53 1.29
C GLY A 381 -14.65 20.83 1.15
N LYS A 382 -14.98 22.13 1.12
CA LYS A 382 -16.33 22.73 0.98
C LYS A 382 -17.09 22.79 2.29
N GLY A 383 -17.84 21.76 2.66
CA GLY A 383 -18.64 21.79 3.86
C GLY A 383 -18.59 20.46 4.57
N GLY A 384 -18.51 20.47 5.89
CA GLY A 384 -18.22 19.25 6.66
C GLY A 384 -16.95 19.46 7.46
N ASN A 385 -16.55 18.44 8.22
CA ASN A 385 -15.27 18.49 8.93
C ASN A 385 -14.27 17.68 8.12
N ASP A 386 -13.51 18.36 7.28
CA ASP A 386 -12.72 17.71 6.24
C ASP A 386 -11.31 17.36 6.73
N ARG A 387 -10.71 16.36 6.10
CA ARG A 387 -9.29 16.00 6.26
C ARG A 387 -8.62 16.18 4.92
N LEU A 388 -7.74 17.18 4.82
CA LEU A 388 -7.17 17.64 3.57
C LEU A 388 -5.65 17.48 3.64
N ILE A 389 -5.11 16.71 2.70
CA ILE A 389 -3.68 16.46 2.52
C ILE A 389 -3.34 17.01 1.13
N GLY A 390 -2.44 17.99 1.08
CA GLY A 390 -1.89 18.50 -0.19
C GLY A 390 -0.96 17.44 -0.77
N GLY A 391 0.19 17.28 -0.11
CA GLY A 391 1.18 16.25 -0.37
C GLY A 391 2.46 16.88 -0.92
N ASP A 392 3.17 16.21 -1.81
CA ASP A 392 4.41 16.71 -2.39
C ASP A 392 4.14 17.79 -3.45
N GLY A 393 4.41 19.05 -3.13
CA GLY A 393 4.37 20.15 -4.10
C GLY A 393 3.81 21.42 -3.49
N ALA A 394 3.68 22.48 -4.29
CA ALA A 394 3.19 23.76 -3.79
C ALA A 394 1.66 23.83 -3.86
N ASP A 395 1.00 23.37 -2.81
CA ASP A 395 -0.45 23.21 -2.82
C ASP A 395 -1.22 24.46 -2.41
N THR A 396 -2.48 24.50 -2.80
CA THR A 396 -3.44 25.47 -2.29
C THR A 396 -4.69 24.75 -1.81
N VAL A 397 -4.85 24.72 -0.48
CA VAL A 397 -5.93 23.99 0.19
C VAL A 397 -6.93 24.97 0.80
N TYR A 398 -8.22 24.68 0.60
CA TYR A 398 -9.34 25.42 1.19
C TYR A 398 -10.23 24.45 1.97
N GLY A 399 -10.39 24.67 3.28
CA GLY A 399 -11.27 23.88 4.14
C GLY A 399 -12.74 24.13 3.82
N GLY A 400 -13.11 25.41 3.81
CA GLY A 400 -14.47 25.85 3.64
C GLY A 400 -15.18 26.02 4.99
N SER A 401 -16.33 25.37 5.16
CA SER A 401 -17.14 25.48 6.37
C SER A 401 -17.13 24.20 7.19
N GLY A 402 -16.83 24.31 8.48
CA GLY A 402 -16.77 23.19 9.41
C GLY A 402 -15.43 23.25 10.14
N SER A 403 -15.11 22.22 10.92
CA SER A 403 -13.83 22.13 11.63
C SER A 403 -12.89 21.25 10.81
N ASP A 404 -12.06 21.88 10.01
CA ASP A 404 -11.23 21.20 9.01
C ASP A 404 -9.83 20.91 9.55
N LYS A 405 -9.22 19.86 9.02
CA LYS A 405 -7.85 19.44 9.35
C LYS A 405 -6.98 19.46 8.10
N PHE A 406 -5.99 20.33 8.09
CA PHE A 406 -4.91 20.38 7.10
C PHE A 406 -3.77 19.51 7.63
N ILE A 407 -3.42 18.46 6.88
CA ILE A 407 -2.51 17.41 7.34
C ILE A 407 -1.27 17.42 6.45
N PHE A 408 -0.12 17.43 7.09
CA PHE A 408 1.17 17.22 6.46
C PHE A 408 1.78 15.96 7.10
N ALA A 409 2.12 14.99 6.27
CA ALA A 409 2.61 13.68 6.68
C ALA A 409 4.14 13.70 6.89
N GLU A 410 4.87 14.46 6.07
CA GLU A 410 6.32 14.59 6.13
C GLU A 410 6.76 16.06 5.96
N LEU A 411 8.03 16.40 6.24
CA LEU A 411 8.53 17.79 6.11
C LEU A 411 8.54 18.24 4.64
N ASN A 412 8.80 17.32 3.72
CA ASN A 412 8.81 17.57 2.27
C ASN A 412 7.43 17.90 1.69
N ASP A 413 6.34 17.55 2.39
CA ASP A 413 5.00 17.99 2.01
C ASP A 413 4.85 19.53 2.11
N ILE A 414 5.74 20.21 2.86
CA ILE A 414 5.73 21.68 2.97
C ILE A 414 6.68 22.27 1.94
N SER A 415 6.21 22.43 0.70
CA SER A 415 7.02 23.03 -0.35
C SER A 415 6.95 24.57 -0.37
N THR A 416 7.90 25.19 -1.08
CA THR A 416 7.83 26.65 -1.31
C THR A 416 6.57 27.02 -2.08
N GLY A 417 5.66 27.74 -1.43
CA GLY A 417 4.38 28.17 -2.01
C GLY A 417 3.17 27.45 -1.44
N GLU A 418 3.36 26.55 -0.48
CA GLU A 418 2.30 25.86 0.26
C GLU A 418 1.34 26.84 0.95
N LYS A 419 0.03 26.58 0.85
CA LYS A 419 -0.98 27.58 1.20
C LYS A 419 -2.30 27.01 1.69
N ILE A 420 -2.74 27.51 2.85
CA ILE A 420 -4.10 27.30 3.35
C ILE A 420 -4.91 28.59 3.18
N GLY A 421 -5.81 28.57 2.20
CA GLY A 421 -6.43 29.78 1.67
C GLY A 421 -7.54 30.42 2.51
N ASP A 422 -8.13 29.70 3.45
CA ASP A 422 -9.31 30.14 4.23
C ASP A 422 -9.32 29.68 5.70
N PHE A 423 -8.16 29.42 6.29
CA PHE A 423 -8.02 28.95 7.68
C PHE A 423 -8.80 29.80 8.69
N GLN A 424 -9.58 29.12 9.55
CA GLN A 424 -10.40 29.73 10.59
C GLN A 424 -9.86 29.40 11.99
N HIS A 425 -9.37 30.44 12.67
CA HIS A 425 -8.91 30.36 14.05
C HIS A 425 -9.96 29.73 15.00
N GLY A 426 -9.52 28.79 15.84
CA GLY A 426 -10.32 28.11 16.85
C GLY A 426 -11.23 27.03 16.29
N ILE A 427 -11.40 26.97 14.96
CA ILE A 427 -12.28 26.04 14.27
C ILE A 427 -11.43 25.00 13.54
N ASP A 428 -10.52 25.46 12.69
CA ASP A 428 -9.65 24.59 11.91
C ASP A 428 -8.42 24.16 12.71
N LYS A 429 -7.72 23.14 12.19
CA LYS A 429 -6.47 22.62 12.73
C LYS A 429 -5.46 22.39 11.63
N ILE A 430 -4.21 22.79 11.88
CA ILE A 430 -3.04 22.35 11.12
C ILE A 430 -2.39 21.22 11.91
N ASN A 431 -2.26 20.05 11.30
CA ASN A 431 -1.69 18.86 11.93
C ASN A 431 -0.27 18.63 11.43
N LEU A 432 0.71 18.90 12.32
CA LEU A 432 2.14 18.70 12.07
C LEU A 432 2.72 17.53 12.87
N ARG A 433 1.94 16.89 13.75
CA ARG A 433 2.32 15.67 14.50
C ARG A 433 3.05 14.61 13.68
N PRO A 434 2.62 14.28 12.43
CA PRO A 434 3.27 13.24 11.67
C PRO A 434 4.72 13.57 11.29
N ILE A 435 5.08 14.86 11.31
CA ILE A 435 6.29 15.39 10.71
C ILE A 435 7.47 15.43 11.69
N ALA A 436 7.22 15.61 12.99
CA ALA A 436 8.22 15.47 14.06
C ALA A 436 7.56 15.40 15.45
N GLU A 437 8.02 14.49 16.31
CA GLU A 437 7.47 14.29 17.67
C GLU A 437 7.81 15.44 18.64
N ASP A 438 8.76 16.31 18.29
CA ASP A 438 9.32 17.35 19.16
C ASP A 438 9.09 18.79 18.62
N LEU A 439 8.04 19.03 17.82
CA LEU A 439 7.74 20.40 17.38
C LEU A 439 7.16 21.24 18.52
N ASP A 440 7.81 22.37 18.85
CA ASP A 440 7.34 23.33 19.86
C ASP A 440 6.72 24.57 19.21
N PHE A 441 5.44 24.82 19.49
CA PHE A 441 4.77 26.04 19.03
C PHE A 441 5.05 27.21 19.98
N ILE A 442 6.06 28.01 19.64
CA ILE A 442 6.52 29.17 20.42
C ILE A 442 5.65 30.44 20.23
N GLY A 443 4.51 30.31 19.55
CA GLY A 443 3.58 31.41 19.33
C GLY A 443 4.09 32.43 18.32
N ARG A 444 4.49 33.62 18.79
CA ARG A 444 5.01 34.73 17.96
C ARG A 444 6.43 35.14 18.34
N ALA A 445 7.08 34.36 19.20
CA ALA A 445 8.46 34.62 19.60
C ALA A 445 9.39 34.47 18.38
N ALA A 446 10.56 35.10 18.47
CA ALA A 446 11.64 34.79 17.53
C ALA A 446 12.16 33.38 17.80
N PHE A 447 12.69 32.72 16.78
CA PHE A 447 13.37 31.44 16.96
C PHE A 447 14.54 31.61 17.94
N THR A 448 14.71 30.64 18.82
CA THR A 448 15.77 30.61 19.83
C THR A 448 17.05 29.94 19.32
N GLY A 449 16.96 29.22 18.20
CA GLY A 449 18.03 28.37 17.66
C GLY A 449 17.97 26.94 18.19
N ASP A 450 16.86 26.55 18.81
CA ASP A 450 16.54 25.15 19.07
C ASP A 450 15.83 24.57 17.84
N ALA A 451 16.14 23.31 17.51
CA ALA A 451 15.48 22.63 16.40
C ALA A 451 14.02 22.29 16.74
N GLY A 452 13.16 22.31 15.73
CA GLY A 452 11.75 21.94 15.87
C GLY A 452 10.84 23.09 16.35
N GLU A 453 11.26 24.34 16.25
CA GLU A 453 10.42 25.47 16.65
C GLU A 453 9.43 25.85 15.54
N VAL A 454 8.19 26.14 15.93
CA VAL A 454 7.12 26.60 15.04
C VAL A 454 6.57 27.93 15.54
N ARG A 455 6.47 28.93 14.66
CA ARG A 455 5.92 30.25 14.99
C ARG A 455 4.95 30.77 13.94
N PHE A 456 4.08 31.67 14.37
CA PHE A 456 3.21 32.43 13.48
C PHE A 456 3.74 33.85 13.24
N ASN A 457 4.24 34.11 12.03
CA ASN A 457 4.63 35.43 11.57
C ASN A 457 3.40 36.21 11.08
N ARG A 458 2.88 37.08 11.94
CA ARG A 458 1.69 37.90 11.62
C ARG A 458 1.91 38.91 10.51
N ALA A 459 3.14 39.40 10.31
CA ALA A 459 3.40 40.43 9.29
C ALA A 459 3.26 39.86 7.88
N GLN A 460 3.67 38.62 7.69
CA GLN A 460 3.58 37.90 6.41
C GLN A 460 2.38 36.95 6.36
N THR A 461 1.67 36.76 7.49
CA THR A 461 0.59 35.79 7.66
C THR A 461 1.03 34.37 7.32
N GLN A 462 2.14 33.95 7.95
CA GLN A 462 2.82 32.69 7.67
C GLN A 462 2.98 31.87 8.96
N LEU A 463 2.85 30.55 8.82
CA LEU A 463 3.39 29.61 9.80
C LEU A 463 4.80 29.24 9.34
N GLU A 464 5.79 29.48 10.18
CA GLU A 464 7.20 29.27 9.89
C GLU A 464 7.74 28.20 10.83
N ILE A 465 8.54 27.27 10.28
CA ILE A 465 9.08 26.11 10.99
C ILE A 465 10.59 26.14 10.83
N ASP A 466 11.31 26.17 11.95
CA ASP A 466 12.77 25.96 12.03
C ASP A 466 13.01 24.51 12.46
N SER A 467 13.35 23.67 11.49
CA SER A 467 13.58 22.23 11.71
C SER A 467 15.03 21.90 12.07
N THR A 468 15.97 22.78 11.73
CA THR A 468 17.41 22.53 11.89
C THR A 468 18.02 23.21 13.13
N GLY A 469 17.32 24.17 13.72
CA GLY A 469 17.77 24.94 14.88
C GLY A 469 18.81 26.00 14.52
N ASP A 470 18.81 26.50 13.29
CA ASP A 470 19.74 27.56 12.87
C ASP A 470 19.18 28.98 13.13
N GLY A 471 17.93 29.08 13.60
CA GLY A 471 17.22 30.32 13.88
C GLY A 471 16.53 30.91 12.64
N VAL A 472 16.47 30.17 11.53
CA VAL A 472 15.83 30.54 10.26
C VAL A 472 14.70 29.56 9.95
N ALA A 473 13.64 30.06 9.30
CA ALA A 473 12.57 29.18 8.84
C ALA A 473 13.08 28.31 7.68
N ASP A 474 13.01 26.99 7.86
CA ASP A 474 13.26 25.99 6.81
C ASP A 474 12.02 25.79 5.94
N TYR A 475 10.84 25.80 6.58
CA TYR A 475 9.55 25.56 5.94
C TYR A 475 8.54 26.66 6.25
N ILE A 476 7.69 26.96 5.28
CA ILE A 476 6.72 28.06 5.35
C ILE A 476 5.39 27.59 4.78
N ILE A 477 4.32 27.80 5.56
CA ILE A 477 2.93 27.64 5.11
C ILE A 477 2.28 29.02 5.08
N ASP A 478 1.81 29.45 3.91
CA ASP A 478 1.07 30.70 3.76
C ASP A 478 -0.35 30.56 4.29
N LEU A 479 -0.72 31.44 5.23
CA LEU A 479 -2.03 31.52 5.87
C LEU A 479 -2.70 32.86 5.54
N PRO A 480 -2.96 33.17 4.25
CA PRO A 480 -3.52 34.46 3.85
C PRO A 480 -4.78 34.79 4.64
N ARG A 481 -4.87 36.05 5.08
CA ARG A 481 -6.04 36.60 5.80
C ARG A 481 -6.20 36.08 7.24
N VAL A 482 -5.33 35.20 7.72
CA VAL A 482 -5.30 34.83 9.14
C VAL A 482 -4.74 36.00 9.96
N THR A 483 -5.53 36.45 10.94
CA THR A 483 -5.15 37.56 11.83
C THR A 483 -4.78 37.12 13.24
N LEU A 484 -5.21 35.91 13.61
CA LEU A 484 -4.98 35.26 14.89
C LEU A 484 -4.70 33.78 14.63
N PHE A 485 -3.62 33.29 15.23
CA PHE A 485 -3.24 31.88 15.24
C PHE A 485 -2.62 31.61 16.62
N THR A 486 -3.03 30.55 17.30
CA THR A 486 -2.55 30.18 18.64
C THR A 486 -2.37 28.67 18.77
N ALA A 487 -1.88 28.22 19.93
CA ALA A 487 -1.66 26.79 20.19
C ALA A 487 -2.93 25.92 20.04
N ILE A 488 -4.14 26.50 20.06
CA ILE A 488 -5.36 25.73 19.82
C ILE A 488 -5.50 25.29 18.35
N ASP A 489 -4.86 26.00 17.42
CA ASP A 489 -4.98 25.83 15.97
C ASP A 489 -4.04 24.77 15.41
N ILE A 490 -3.12 24.28 16.24
CA ILE A 490 -2.08 23.37 15.82
C ILE A 490 -2.22 22.05 16.58
N LEU A 491 -2.08 20.95 15.86
CA LEU A 491 -1.87 19.62 16.42
C LEU A 491 -0.40 19.31 16.17
N VAL A 492 0.44 19.66 17.15
CA VAL A 492 1.82 19.19 17.31
C VAL A 492 1.88 18.01 18.27
#